data_AF-A0A5C5Z2Y0-F1
#
_entry.id   AF-A0A5C5Z2Y0-F1
#
_cell.length_a   1.000
_cell.length_b   1.000
_cell.length_c   1.000
_cell.angle_alpha   90.00
_cell.angle_beta   90.00
_cell.angle_gamma   90.00
#
_symmetry.space_group_name_H-M   'P 1'
#
loop_
_entity.id
_entity.type
_entity.pdbx_description
1 polymer ?
#
loop_
_entity_poly.entity_id
_entity_poly.type
_entity_poly.pdbx_seq_one_letter_code
_entity_poly.pdbx_strand_id
1 'polypeptide(L)'
;MKFILQPWQLMLVILASWINRQQQEVIEYLRTENAVLKEQFGKKRILPTDDQRRRLAVKGKVLGSKILEQFGTLFTPGTILRWHRQLVAKKWDYSDRKEKRYGRPRVRT
;
A
#
# COMPACT_ATOMS: atom_id res chain seq x y z
N MET A 1 1.86 -33.40 -27.92
CA MET A 1 1.10 -32.68 -26.88
C MET A 1 0.09 -31.76 -27.55
N LYS A 2 -1.21 -32.08 -27.48
CA LYS A 2 -2.29 -31.28 -28.11
C LYS A 2 -2.68 -30.14 -27.17
N PHE A 3 -2.04 -28.99 -27.29
CA PHE A 3 -2.55 -27.73 -26.72
C PHE A 3 -3.73 -27.25 -27.58
N ILE A 4 -4.91 -27.80 -27.35
CA ILE A 4 -6.14 -27.34 -28.01
C ILE A 4 -6.81 -26.37 -27.05
N LEU A 5 -6.49 -25.07 -27.20
CA LEU A 5 -7.25 -24.00 -26.55
C LEU A 5 -8.71 -24.15 -26.98
N GLN A 6 -9.55 -24.51 -26.02
CA GLN A 6 -10.99 -24.65 -26.27
C GLN A 6 -11.57 -23.28 -26.63
N PRO A 7 -12.63 -23.19 -27.46
CA PRO A 7 -13.19 -21.91 -27.90
C PRO A 7 -13.55 -20.95 -26.75
N TRP A 8 -14.01 -21.48 -25.61
CA TRP A 8 -14.29 -20.67 -24.42
C TRP A 8 -13.03 -20.11 -23.76
N GLN A 9 -11.91 -20.84 -23.79
CA GLN A 9 -10.62 -20.36 -23.29
C GLN A 9 -10.11 -19.21 -24.15
N LEU A 10 -10.31 -19.27 -25.47
CA LEU A 10 -10.00 -18.16 -26.37
C LEU A 10 -10.84 -16.93 -26.04
N MET A 11 -12.15 -17.08 -25.79
CA MET A 11 -13.01 -15.97 -25.35
C MET A 11 -12.51 -15.34 -24.04
N LEU A 12 -12.13 -16.16 -23.05
CA LEU A 12 -11.59 -15.66 -21.78
C LEU A 12 -10.27 -14.90 -21.97
N VAL A 13 -9.37 -15.39 -22.82
CA VAL A 13 -8.09 -14.72 -23.09
C VAL A 13 -8.31 -13.40 -23.81
N ILE A 14 -9.23 -13.33 -24.78
CA ILE A 14 -9.57 -12.09 -25.48
C ILE A 14 -10.16 -11.08 -24.49
N LEU A 15 -11.09 -11.51 -23.65
CA LEU A 15 -11.71 -10.65 -22.63
C LEU A 15 -10.70 -10.16 -21.58
N ALA A 16 -9.84 -11.05 -21.08
CA ALA A 16 -8.78 -10.69 -20.14
C ALA A 16 -7.77 -9.72 -20.78
N SER A 17 -7.40 -9.94 -22.04
CA SER A 17 -6.52 -9.04 -22.79
C SER A 17 -7.14 -7.66 -22.97
N TRP A 18 -8.44 -7.60 -23.28
CA TRP A 18 -9.17 -6.34 -23.42
C TRP A 18 -9.25 -5.57 -22.10
N ILE A 19 -9.61 -6.23 -21.00
CA ILE A 19 -9.66 -5.62 -19.66
C ILE A 19 -8.27 -5.14 -19.24
N ASN A 20 -7.23 -5.95 -19.46
CA ASN A 20 -5.86 -5.60 -19.11
C ASN A 20 -5.41 -4.33 -19.85
N ARG A 21 -5.72 -4.20 -21.14
CA ARG A 21 -5.41 -2.99 -21.91
C ARG A 21 -6.04 -1.74 -21.30
N GLN A 22 -7.32 -1.80 -20.96
CA GLN A 22 -8.02 -0.68 -20.32
C GLN A 22 -7.45 -0.35 -18.94
N GLN A 23 -7.12 -1.37 -18.14
CA GLN A 23 -6.45 -1.16 -16.84
C GLN A 23 -5.08 -0.52 -17.00
N GLN A 24 -4.33 -0.90 -18.04
CA GLN A 24 -3.00 -0.36 -18.31
C GLN A 24 -3.05 1.13 -18.67
N GLU A 25 -4.02 1.57 -19.46
CA GLU A 25 -4.23 2.99 -19.80
C GLU A 25 -4.51 3.83 -18.54
N VAL A 26 -5.35 3.32 -17.63
CA VAL A 26 -5.63 3.99 -16.34
C VAL A 26 -4.38 4.04 -15.46
N ILE A 27 -3.61 2.96 -15.39
CA ILE A 27 -2.36 2.91 -14.61
C ILE A 27 -1.34 3.92 -15.15
N GLU A 28 -1.22 4.02 -16.48
CA GLU A 28 -0.31 4.96 -17.13
C GLU A 28 -0.70 6.41 -16.83
N TYR A 29 -1.98 6.74 -16.92
CA TYR A 29 -2.48 8.06 -16.52
C TYR A 29 -2.15 8.38 -15.06
N LEU A 30 -2.44 7.47 -14.12
CA LEU A 30 -2.15 7.67 -12.71
C LEU A 30 -0.65 7.78 -12.40
N ARG A 31 0.21 7.11 -13.17
CA ARG A 31 1.67 7.28 -13.08
C ARG A 31 2.09 8.67 -13.51
N THR A 32 1.55 9.16 -14.62
CA THR A 32 1.78 10.52 -15.11
C THR A 32 1.30 11.56 -14.10
N GLU A 33 0.10 11.39 -13.52
CA GLU A 33 -0.42 12.26 -12.48
C GLU A 33 0.50 12.27 -11.24
N ASN A 34 0.98 11.11 -10.79
CA ASN A 34 1.95 11.03 -9.69
C ASN A 34 3.28 11.74 -10.01
N ALA A 35 3.75 11.69 -11.27
CA ALA A 35 4.95 12.39 -11.71
C ALA A 35 4.75 13.90 -11.67
N VAL A 36 3.63 14.40 -12.20
CA VAL A 36 3.26 15.82 -12.14
C VAL A 36 3.15 16.30 -10.69
N LEU A 37 2.53 15.52 -9.81
CA LEU A 37 2.44 15.85 -8.38
C LEU A 37 3.84 15.93 -7.75
N LYS A 38 4.76 15.00 -8.07
CA LYS A 38 6.14 15.06 -7.60
C LYS A 38 6.84 16.35 -8.03
N GLU A 39 6.67 16.75 -9.29
CA GLU A 39 7.24 17.99 -9.82
C GLU A 39 6.66 19.22 -9.10
N GLN A 40 5.34 19.25 -8.89
CA GLN A 40 4.65 20.34 -8.21
C GLN A 40 5.11 20.50 -6.75
N PHE A 41 5.29 19.40 -6.02
CA PHE A 41 5.82 19.45 -4.66
C PHE A 41 7.34 19.73 -4.64
N GLY A 42 8.05 19.41 -5.72
CA GLY A 42 9.48 19.64 -5.87
C GLY A 42 10.29 19.03 -4.72
N LYS A 43 11.22 19.81 -4.15
CA LYS A 43 12.03 19.40 -2.99
C LYS A 43 11.35 19.64 -1.64
N LYS A 44 10.09 20.11 -1.61
CA LYS A 44 9.41 20.43 -0.35
C LYS A 44 9.08 19.14 0.39
N ARG A 45 9.29 19.15 1.71
CA ARG A 45 8.95 18.03 2.58
C ARG A 45 7.42 17.91 2.67
N ILE A 46 6.86 16.85 2.10
CA ILE A 46 5.43 16.55 2.21
C ILE A 46 5.16 15.92 3.58
N LEU A 47 4.31 16.56 4.39
CA LEU A 47 3.83 16.02 5.66
C LEU A 47 2.40 15.49 5.48
N PRO A 48 2.21 14.18 5.25
CA PRO A 48 0.87 13.63 5.13
C PRO A 48 0.19 13.61 6.50
N THR A 49 -1.10 13.94 6.52
CA THR A 49 -2.00 13.78 7.67
C THR A 49 -2.11 12.31 8.05
N ASP A 50 -2.44 12.00 9.30
CA ASP A 50 -2.57 10.61 9.76
C ASP A 50 -3.62 9.81 8.96
N ASP A 51 -4.71 10.44 8.52
CA ASP A 51 -5.69 9.80 7.63
C ASP A 51 -5.11 9.47 6.25
N GLN A 52 -4.33 10.38 5.66
CA GLN A 52 -3.64 10.14 4.39
C GLN A 52 -2.64 8.98 4.53
N ARG A 53 -1.85 8.96 5.62
CA ARG A 53 -0.92 7.86 5.93
C ARG A 53 -1.66 6.54 6.07
N ARG A 54 -2.82 6.53 6.73
CA ARG A 54 -3.65 5.34 6.92
C ARG A 54 -4.16 4.80 5.59
N ARG A 55 -4.75 5.66 4.74
CA ARG A 55 -5.25 5.26 3.41
C ARG A 55 -4.13 4.70 2.54
N LEU A 56 -2.97 5.35 2.50
CA LEU A 56 -1.81 4.89 1.76
C LEU A 56 -1.25 3.58 2.30
N ALA A 57 -1.16 3.43 3.63
CA ALA A 57 -0.63 2.24 4.28
C ALA A 57 -1.48 1.00 4.00
N VAL A 58 -2.80 1.12 4.07
CA VAL A 58 -3.73 0.00 3.81
C VAL A 58 -3.64 -0.43 2.35
N LYS A 59 -3.78 0.51 1.41
CA LYS A 59 -3.68 0.19 -0.03
C LYS A 59 -2.28 -0.30 -0.42
N GLY A 60 -1.23 0.32 0.12
CA GLY A 60 0.15 -0.04 -0.16
C GLY A 60 0.53 -1.43 0.36
N LYS A 61 -0.04 -1.88 1.48
CA LYS A 61 0.21 -3.24 1.98
C LYS A 61 -0.33 -4.31 1.02
N VAL A 62 -1.45 -4.06 0.34
CA VAL A 62 -2.01 -4.98 -0.66
C VAL A 62 -1.09 -5.12 -1.86
N LEU A 63 -0.48 -4.03 -2.31
CA LEU A 63 0.44 -4.03 -3.44
C LEU A 63 1.83 -4.62 -3.10
N GLY A 64 2.33 -4.38 -1.89
CA GLY A 64 3.66 -4.83 -1.46
C GLY A 64 4.81 -3.98 -2.03
N SER A 65 6.05 -4.22 -1.58
CA SER A 65 7.21 -3.35 -1.87
C SER A 65 7.56 -3.30 -3.36
N LYS A 66 7.71 -4.47 -3.99
CA LYS A 66 8.17 -4.59 -5.39
C LYS A 66 7.24 -3.85 -6.36
N ILE A 67 5.93 -3.98 -6.15
CA ILE A 67 4.95 -3.30 -6.98
C ILE A 67 5.02 -1.79 -6.70
N LEU A 68 4.98 -1.36 -5.43
CA LEU A 68 5.05 0.07 -5.09
C LEU A 68 6.30 0.80 -5.64
N GLU A 69 7.43 0.11 -5.80
CA GLU A 69 8.64 0.64 -6.44
C GLU A 69 8.42 0.98 -7.91
N GLN A 70 7.63 0.19 -8.63
CA GLN A 70 7.34 0.38 -10.06
C GLN A 70 6.35 1.52 -10.35
N PHE A 71 5.51 1.90 -9.40
CA PHE A 71 4.44 2.89 -9.61
C PHE A 71 4.88 4.34 -9.41
N GLY A 72 6.16 4.60 -9.11
CA GLY A 72 6.67 5.96 -8.96
C GLY A 72 5.95 6.74 -7.86
N THR A 73 5.73 6.10 -6.71
CA THR A 73 4.98 6.67 -5.57
C THR A 73 5.62 7.93 -4.98
N LEU A 74 4.78 8.84 -4.44
CA LEU A 74 5.22 10.08 -3.75
C LEU A 74 6.11 9.81 -2.53
N PHE A 75 5.90 8.68 -1.86
CA PHE A 75 6.66 8.25 -0.68
C PHE A 75 7.35 6.93 -0.97
N THR A 76 8.54 6.73 -0.39
CA THR A 76 9.26 5.47 -0.52
C THR A 76 8.39 4.28 -0.07
N PRO A 77 8.38 3.15 -0.80
CA PRO A 77 7.61 1.96 -0.44
C PRO A 77 7.85 1.48 0.99
N GLY A 78 9.11 1.53 1.44
CA GLY A 78 9.47 1.22 2.83
C GLY A 78 8.78 2.11 3.87
N THR A 79 8.54 3.39 3.55
CA THR A 79 7.83 4.35 4.41
C THR A 79 6.35 3.99 4.52
N ILE A 80 5.71 3.66 3.39
CA ILE A 80 4.29 3.25 3.36
C ILE A 80 4.08 1.96 4.18
N LEU A 81 4.95 0.97 3.98
CA LEU A 81 4.90 -0.29 4.74
C LEU A 81 5.26 -0.10 6.22
N ARG A 82 6.12 0.87 6.55
CA ARG A 82 6.39 1.28 7.94
C ARG A 82 5.13 1.86 8.59
N TRP A 83 4.40 2.74 7.91
CA TRP A 83 3.12 3.26 8.44
C TRP A 83 2.13 2.13 8.69
N HIS A 84 2.02 1.15 7.80
CA HIS A 84 1.19 -0.02 8.03
C HIS A 84 1.58 -0.78 9.30
N ARG A 85 2.88 -1.06 9.49
CA ARG A 85 3.38 -1.71 10.73
C ARG A 85 3.06 -0.89 11.98
N GLN A 86 3.19 0.43 11.92
CA GLN A 86 2.82 1.32 13.03
C GLN A 86 1.32 1.26 13.34
N LEU A 87 0.45 1.21 12.34
CA LEU A 87 -0.99 1.07 12.55
C LEU A 87 -1.34 -0.27 13.20
N VAL A 88 -0.69 -1.36 12.77
CA VAL A 88 -0.85 -2.67 13.39
C VAL A 88 -0.36 -2.63 14.84
N ALA A 89 0.81 -2.06 15.10
CA ALA A 89 1.33 -1.92 16.46
C ALA A 89 0.38 -1.13 17.36
N LYS A 90 -0.12 0.02 16.89
CA LYS A 90 -1.11 0.85 17.60
C LYS A 90 -2.40 0.09 17.90
N LYS A 91 -2.89 -0.75 16.98
CA LYS A 91 -4.08 -1.59 17.22
C LYS A 91 -3.88 -2.54 18.40
N TRP A 92 -2.66 -3.05 18.57
CA TRP A 92 -2.29 -3.97 19.65
C TRP A 92 -1.59 -3.27 20.81
N ASP A 93 -1.57 -1.94 20.81
CA ASP A 93 -1.00 -1.15 21.88
C ASP A 93 -1.99 -1.14 23.05
N TYR A 94 -1.94 -2.19 23.85
CA TYR A 94 -2.76 -2.37 25.04
C TYR A 94 -2.31 -1.47 26.21
N SER A 95 -1.55 -0.41 25.95
CA SER A 95 -1.02 0.52 26.97
C SER A 95 -2.12 1.12 27.83
N ASP A 96 -3.25 1.49 27.24
CA ASP A 96 -4.42 2.02 27.97
C ASP A 96 -5.05 1.00 28.93
N ARG A 97 -4.84 -0.30 28.67
CA ARG A 97 -5.28 -1.39 29.57
C ARG A 97 -4.25 -1.75 30.63
N LYS A 98 -3.03 -1.21 30.52
CA LYS A 98 -1.90 -1.49 31.42
C LYS A 98 -1.94 -0.63 32.69
N GLU A 99 -2.55 0.56 32.61
CA GLU A 99 -2.64 1.50 33.73
C GLU A 99 -3.40 0.94 34.96
N LYS A 100 -4.23 -0.09 34.76
CA LYS A 100 -4.97 -0.80 35.82
C LYS A 100 -4.34 -2.10 36.33
N ARG A 101 -3.12 -2.48 35.91
CA ARG A 101 -2.46 -3.66 36.49
C ARG A 101 -1.76 -3.29 37.80
N TYR A 102 -2.44 -3.56 38.91
CA TYR A 102 -1.82 -3.80 40.22
C TYR A 102 -0.86 -4.99 40.12
N GLY A 103 0.32 -4.76 39.54
CA GLY A 103 1.39 -5.75 39.51
C GLY A 103 2.06 -5.91 40.87
N ARG A 104 2.97 -6.88 40.97
CA ARG A 104 3.78 -7.14 42.19
C ARG A 104 4.46 -5.83 42.65
N PRO A 105 4.32 -5.43 43.92
CA PRO A 105 4.95 -4.22 44.44
C PRO A 105 6.47 -4.27 44.23
N ARG A 106 7.07 -3.11 43.95
CA ARG A 106 8.52 -2.95 43.85
C ARG A 106 9.14 -3.32 45.21
N VAL A 107 9.93 -4.38 45.27
CA VAL A 107 10.72 -4.72 46.46
C VAL A 107 11.78 -3.63 46.61
N ARG A 108 11.75 -2.90 47.73
CA ARG A 108 12.80 -1.96 48.10
C ARG A 108 13.98 -2.77 48.63
N THR A 109 15.09 -2.75 47.91
CA THR A 109 16.40 -3.08 48.46
C THR A 109 16.91 -1.88 49.24
#